data_AF-A0A0E2LSG7-F1
#
_entry.id   AF-A0A0E2LSG7-F1
#
_cell.length_a   1.000
_cell.length_b   1.000
_cell.length_c   1.000
_cell.angle_alpha   90.00
_cell.angle_beta   90.00
_cell.angle_gamma   90.00
#
_symmetry.space_group_name_H-M   'P 1'
#
loop_
_entity.id
_entity.type
_entity.pdbx_description
1 polymer ?
#
loop_
_entity_poly.entity_id
_entity_poly.type
_entity_poly.pdbx_seq_one_letter_code
_entity_poly.pdbx_strand_id
1 'polypeptide(L)'
;MKMNRLFAIAIATLLSATATSAQSATGSDQVCRIGMQYQISYNEHWGANRPVIITVEPGSAADVAGLKPGDVIEKVAGKATASLDEVDFQKLLISGNTTRLEVSNLSGTKQITLGRDCQSRYILSERQLARSFSFYSLQDVSDRRIVRPYKVKTSTKADFTNLRTYSFAASSPDNEEIDIAVYKEVGKYLSAMGMKETLNNPDVIVDCYYLFDNNKLFTSFNSSAPHNSWQYSPRDKKMISIPIMPAGTQEINAPYVIQLGVRLINARNNLQVFWQCESNDFLSTPLELAEYARYNVPLMMMEFPFIRYRENPTFRLRSQRYFYTGLYYQANDLSLVAAVDPDSPAAKAGLKAGDRIISINGIPALSGSEEYSSAYKEFIKKSMKYRTEEDIFTDANGLAGCRYWSPKNYEKIARMMAQPKYKPAFAYLFFFRSYVNDQQITSCVFQVQRDGMPESILVQPVLRNESSVTLE
;
A
#
# COMPACT_ATOMS: atom_id res chain seq x y z
N MET A 1 16.12 -9.15 -24.22
CA MET A 1 15.90 -7.77 -24.71
C MET A 1 16.64 -6.81 -23.79
N LYS A 2 17.48 -5.91 -24.32
CA LYS A 2 18.64 -5.30 -23.64
C LYS A 2 18.29 -4.41 -22.43
N MET A 3 19.00 -4.66 -21.32
CA MET A 3 19.01 -3.97 -20.02
C MET A 3 19.36 -2.46 -20.09
N ASN A 4 19.80 -1.97 -21.25
CA ASN A 4 20.24 -0.59 -21.48
C ASN A 4 19.09 0.44 -21.52
N ARG A 5 17.82 0.03 -21.61
CA ARG A 5 16.68 0.95 -21.55
C ARG A 5 16.19 1.23 -20.12
N LEU A 6 16.62 0.46 -19.12
CA LEU A 6 16.04 0.51 -17.76
C LEU A 6 16.38 1.77 -16.97
N PHE A 7 17.47 2.49 -17.25
CA PHE A 7 17.83 3.69 -16.47
C PHE A 7 17.25 4.99 -17.03
N ALA A 8 17.14 5.11 -18.35
CA ALA A 8 16.38 6.18 -18.97
C ALA A 8 14.88 6.03 -18.68
N ILE A 9 14.38 4.80 -18.61
CA ILE A 9 12.98 4.51 -18.30
C ILE A 9 12.71 4.62 -16.79
N ALA A 10 13.60 4.24 -15.87
CA ALA A 10 13.37 4.44 -14.43
C ALA A 10 13.32 5.92 -13.99
N ILE A 11 13.90 6.84 -14.78
CA ILE A 11 13.74 8.29 -14.61
C ILE A 11 12.55 8.83 -15.44
N ALA A 12 12.14 8.14 -16.52
CA ALA A 12 11.05 8.58 -17.42
C ALA A 12 9.68 7.88 -17.26
N THR A 13 9.54 6.80 -16.46
CA THR A 13 8.25 6.12 -16.18
C THR A 13 7.78 6.30 -14.74
N LEU A 14 8.12 7.44 -14.14
CA LEU A 14 7.39 8.01 -13.00
C LEU A 14 6.16 8.85 -13.44
N LEU A 15 5.79 8.77 -14.72
CA LEU A 15 4.69 9.48 -15.37
C LEU A 15 3.79 8.51 -16.15
N SER A 16 2.85 7.86 -15.46
CA SER A 16 1.57 7.26 -15.93
C SER A 16 1.19 6.12 -14.96
N ALA A 17 0.01 6.02 -14.34
CA ALA A 17 -1.26 6.69 -14.53
C ALA A 17 -1.64 7.53 -13.29
N THR A 18 -1.54 8.84 -13.45
CA THR A 18 -2.44 9.79 -12.80
C THR A 18 -3.21 10.42 -13.95
N ALA A 19 -4.40 10.97 -13.71
CA ALA A 19 -4.95 11.96 -14.63
C ALA A 19 -3.95 13.13 -14.68
N THR A 20 -2.95 13.04 -15.56
CA THR A 20 -2.02 14.11 -15.86
C THR A 20 -2.76 15.05 -16.79
N SER A 21 -3.36 16.09 -16.23
CA SER A 21 -3.39 17.37 -16.92
C SER A 21 -1.93 17.84 -17.03
N ALA A 22 -1.24 17.36 -18.07
CA ALA A 22 0.02 17.94 -18.48
C ALA A 22 -0.29 19.34 -19.01
N GLN A 23 -0.07 20.37 -18.18
CA GLN A 23 0.06 21.73 -18.68
C GLN A 23 1.54 22.07 -18.88
N SER A 24 1.77 22.50 -20.10
CA SER A 24 2.89 23.28 -20.61
C SER A 24 3.46 24.29 -19.62
N ALA A 25 4.79 24.41 -19.68
CA ALA A 25 5.64 25.35 -18.99
C ALA A 25 5.03 26.73 -18.70
N THR A 26 4.82 27.01 -17.41
CA THR A 26 5.12 28.30 -16.77
C THR A 26 5.66 28.04 -15.34
N GLY A 27 6.99 28.09 -15.19
CA GLY A 27 7.65 28.81 -14.09
C GLY A 27 7.49 28.43 -12.61
N SER A 28 7.11 27.22 -12.19
CA SER A 28 7.30 26.81 -10.78
C SER A 28 8.28 25.63 -10.65
N ASP A 29 9.40 25.85 -9.95
CA ASP A 29 10.37 24.79 -9.61
C ASP A 29 9.83 23.78 -8.58
N GLN A 30 8.62 24.03 -8.05
CA GLN A 30 7.94 23.17 -7.09
C GLN A 30 6.80 22.38 -7.72
N VAL A 31 6.66 21.13 -7.28
CA VAL A 31 5.56 20.21 -7.57
C VAL A 31 4.77 20.03 -6.29
N CYS A 32 3.50 20.44 -6.30
CA CYS A 32 2.59 20.27 -5.18
C CYS A 32 1.71 19.04 -5.37
N ARG A 33 1.59 18.22 -4.34
CA ARG A 33 0.77 17.02 -4.32
C ARG A 33 -0.19 17.04 -3.14
N ILE A 34 -1.34 16.42 -3.35
CA ILE A 34 -2.31 16.17 -2.29
C ILE A 34 -2.16 14.74 -1.74
N GLY A 35 -1.87 13.78 -2.64
CA GLY A 35 -1.70 12.36 -2.29
C GLY A 35 -3.02 11.62 -2.08
N MET A 36 -4.02 11.90 -2.91
CA MET A 36 -5.23 11.08 -3.01
C MET A 36 -5.63 10.88 -4.46
N GLN A 37 -6.40 9.84 -4.73
CA GLN A 37 -7.14 9.65 -5.98
C GLN A 37 -8.62 9.55 -5.68
N TYR A 38 -9.44 10.00 -6.63
CA TYR A 38 -10.89 9.92 -6.56
C TYR A 38 -11.43 9.38 -7.88
N GLN A 39 -12.70 8.97 -7.87
CA GLN A 39 -13.49 8.75 -9.09
C GLN A 39 -14.86 9.39 -8.94
N ILE A 40 -15.46 9.87 -10.02
CA ILE A 40 -16.87 10.26 -10.01
C ILE A 40 -17.70 8.98 -9.89
N SER A 41 -18.50 8.88 -8.83
CA SER A 41 -19.33 7.71 -8.61
C SER A 41 -20.58 7.75 -9.48
N TYR A 42 -20.76 6.71 -10.28
CA TYR A 42 -22.03 6.38 -10.94
C TYR A 42 -22.80 5.29 -10.18
N ASN A 43 -22.36 4.97 -8.95
CA ASN A 43 -23.02 4.00 -8.09
C ASN A 43 -24.19 4.68 -7.39
N GLU A 44 -25.40 4.18 -7.62
CA GLU A 44 -26.63 4.69 -7.01
C GLU A 44 -26.64 4.55 -5.48
N HIS A 45 -25.88 3.59 -4.93
CA HIS A 45 -25.85 3.25 -3.51
C HIS A 45 -24.87 4.09 -2.68
N TRP A 46 -23.91 4.76 -3.32
CA TRP A 46 -22.88 5.54 -2.63
C TRP A 46 -22.32 6.70 -3.46
N GLY A 47 -22.53 7.93 -3.00
CA GLY A 47 -21.91 9.12 -3.58
C GLY A 47 -22.32 9.42 -5.03
N ALA A 48 -23.50 8.98 -5.48
CA ALA A 48 -23.96 9.16 -6.85
C ALA A 48 -23.70 10.59 -7.39
N ASN A 49 -23.11 10.66 -8.58
CA ASN A 49 -22.68 11.86 -9.31
C ASN A 49 -21.74 12.79 -8.52
N ARG A 50 -21.00 12.26 -7.54
CA ARG A 50 -20.04 13.01 -6.74
C ARG A 50 -18.67 12.32 -6.73
N PRO A 51 -17.58 13.07 -6.49
CA PRO A 51 -16.25 12.50 -6.29
C PRO A 51 -16.22 11.63 -5.04
N VAL A 52 -15.81 10.37 -5.18
CA VAL A 52 -15.54 9.45 -4.07
C VAL A 52 -14.06 9.13 -4.05
N ILE A 53 -13.43 9.31 -2.88
CA ILE A 53 -12.01 9.03 -2.70
C ILE A 53 -11.78 7.52 -2.80
N ILE A 54 -10.86 7.10 -3.68
CA ILE A 54 -10.54 5.68 -3.89
C ILE A 54 -9.20 5.29 -3.26
N THR A 55 -8.25 6.23 -3.16
CA THR A 55 -6.95 5.99 -2.53
C THR A 55 -6.48 7.23 -1.79
N VAL A 56 -5.78 7.01 -0.67
CA VAL A 56 -5.07 8.04 0.07
C VAL A 56 -3.65 7.52 0.31
N GLU A 57 -2.64 8.25 -0.14
CA GLU A 57 -1.25 7.88 0.06
C GLU A 57 -0.86 8.11 1.52
N PRO A 58 -0.32 7.11 2.24
CA PRO A 58 0.14 7.30 3.62
C PRO A 58 1.19 8.41 3.74
N GLY A 59 1.06 9.25 4.75
CA GLY A 59 1.92 10.40 5.02
C GLY A 59 1.69 11.62 4.12
N SER A 60 0.74 11.56 3.18
CA SER A 60 0.42 12.69 2.29
C SER A 60 -0.43 13.77 2.97
N ALA A 61 -0.60 14.91 2.30
CA ALA A 61 -1.47 15.99 2.78
C ALA A 61 -2.93 15.52 2.96
N ALA A 62 -3.43 14.61 2.11
CA ALA A 62 -4.76 14.02 2.26
C ALA A 62 -4.86 13.11 3.49
N ASP A 63 -3.84 12.30 3.76
CA ASP A 63 -3.77 11.42 4.94
C ASP A 63 -3.74 12.24 6.23
N VAL A 64 -2.87 13.25 6.28
CA VAL A 64 -2.77 14.19 7.42
C VAL A 64 -4.08 14.95 7.64
N ALA A 65 -4.81 15.29 6.57
CA ALA A 65 -6.11 15.94 6.64
C ALA A 65 -7.23 14.99 7.13
N GLY A 66 -6.96 13.69 7.29
CA GLY A 66 -7.92 12.69 7.77
C GLY A 66 -8.94 12.25 6.71
N LEU A 67 -8.60 12.39 5.43
CA LEU A 67 -9.38 11.82 4.33
C LEU A 67 -9.18 10.30 4.30
N LYS A 68 -10.23 9.57 3.96
CA LYS A 68 -10.20 8.11 3.86
C LYS A 68 -10.76 7.64 2.52
N PRO A 69 -10.30 6.49 1.99
CA PRO A 69 -11.02 5.82 0.91
C PRO A 69 -12.49 5.61 1.28
N GLY A 70 -13.39 5.86 0.34
CA GLY A 70 -14.84 5.83 0.53
C GLY A 70 -15.46 7.17 0.96
N ASP A 71 -14.68 8.17 1.40
CA ASP A 71 -15.22 9.51 1.67
C ASP A 71 -15.80 10.11 0.37
N VAL A 72 -17.04 10.60 0.45
CA VAL A 72 -17.72 11.33 -0.64
C VAL A 72 -17.44 12.81 -0.45
N ILE A 73 -16.92 13.48 -1.47
CA ILE A 73 -16.69 14.93 -1.42
C ILE A 73 -17.99 15.62 -1.82
N GLU A 74 -18.71 16.17 -0.84
CA GLU A 74 -19.99 16.87 -1.01
C GLU A 74 -19.80 18.30 -1.52
N LYS A 75 -18.79 19.00 -0.99
CA LYS A 75 -18.43 20.36 -1.43
C LYS A 75 -16.93 20.53 -1.57
N VAL A 76 -16.52 21.31 -2.56
CA VAL A 76 -15.15 21.80 -2.75
C VAL A 76 -15.16 23.32 -2.78
N ALA A 77 -14.35 23.95 -1.92
CA ALA A 77 -14.29 25.40 -1.80
C ALA A 77 -15.68 26.07 -1.63
N GLY A 78 -16.58 25.40 -0.90
CA GLY A 78 -17.96 25.86 -0.65
C GLY A 78 -18.97 25.56 -1.77
N LYS A 79 -18.54 25.06 -2.93
CA LYS A 79 -19.43 24.69 -4.04
C LYS A 79 -19.81 23.21 -3.97
N ALA A 80 -21.09 22.90 -4.18
CA ALA A 80 -21.59 21.53 -4.24
C ALA A 80 -20.98 20.78 -5.43
N THR A 81 -20.40 19.62 -5.19
CA THR A 81 -19.73 18.83 -6.23
C THR A 81 -20.72 18.16 -7.17
N ALA A 82 -21.93 17.84 -6.71
CA ALA A 82 -22.99 17.25 -7.52
C ALA A 82 -23.42 18.11 -8.73
N SER A 83 -23.14 19.42 -8.68
CA SER A 83 -23.44 20.38 -9.76
C SER A 83 -22.21 20.84 -10.54
N LEU A 84 -21.03 20.31 -10.24
CA LEU A 84 -19.78 20.68 -10.92
C LEU A 84 -19.44 19.63 -11.96
N ASP A 85 -18.94 20.07 -13.11
CA ASP A 85 -18.20 19.18 -13.98
C ASP A 85 -16.85 18.81 -13.35
N GLU A 86 -16.23 17.76 -13.88
CA GLU A 86 -14.97 17.26 -13.33
C GLU A 86 -13.81 18.26 -13.46
N VAL A 87 -13.80 19.07 -14.51
CA VAL A 87 -12.73 20.04 -14.77
C VAL A 87 -12.76 21.16 -13.74
N ASP A 88 -13.94 21.72 -13.46
CA ASP A 88 -14.11 22.77 -12.47
C ASP A 88 -13.95 22.23 -11.05
N PHE A 89 -14.37 20.99 -10.78
CA PHE A 89 -14.04 20.30 -9.53
C PHE A 89 -12.52 20.22 -9.33
N GLN A 90 -11.76 19.75 -10.33
CA GLN A 90 -10.31 19.64 -10.25
C GLN A 90 -9.64 21.00 -10.03
N LYS A 91 -10.05 22.04 -10.77
CA LYS A 91 -9.53 23.42 -10.58
C LYS A 91 -9.72 23.91 -9.16
N LEU A 92 -10.92 23.72 -8.59
CA LEU A 92 -11.22 24.14 -7.22
C LEU A 92 -10.43 23.31 -6.19
N LEU A 93 -10.32 22.00 -6.43
CA LEU A 93 -9.60 21.09 -5.55
C LEU A 93 -8.13 21.49 -5.40
N ILE A 94 -7.49 21.93 -6.49
CA ILE A 94 -6.08 22.33 -6.53
C ILE A 94 -5.86 23.84 -6.38
N SER A 95 -6.89 24.63 -6.08
CA SER A 95 -6.75 26.08 -5.91
C SER A 95 -6.03 26.45 -4.60
N GLY A 96 -5.13 27.44 -4.63
CA GLY A 96 -4.44 27.96 -3.45
C GLY A 96 -3.54 26.95 -2.69
N ASN A 97 -3.13 27.32 -1.48
CA ASN A 97 -2.30 26.49 -0.60
C ASN A 97 -3.11 25.46 0.21
N THR A 98 -4.40 25.72 0.42
CA THR A 98 -5.31 24.83 1.12
C THR A 98 -6.69 24.91 0.49
N THR A 99 -7.41 23.79 0.47
CA THR A 99 -8.79 23.71 -0.03
C THR A 99 -9.72 23.22 1.07
N ARG A 100 -10.82 23.92 1.31
CA ARG A 100 -11.87 23.43 2.22
C ARG A 100 -12.75 22.42 1.50
N LEU A 101 -12.90 21.24 2.08
CA LEU A 101 -13.79 20.18 1.64
C LEU A 101 -14.90 19.98 2.68
N GLU A 102 -16.10 19.69 2.21
CA GLU A 102 -17.14 19.05 3.02
C GLU A 102 -17.24 17.62 2.51
N VAL A 103 -16.98 16.64 3.38
CA VAL A 103 -17.01 15.22 3.00
C VAL A 103 -17.97 14.46 3.88
N SER A 104 -18.63 13.46 3.31
CA SER A 104 -19.54 12.55 4.02
C SER A 104 -19.06 11.11 3.94
N ASN A 105 -19.31 10.35 4.99
CA ASN A 105 -19.11 8.91 5.03
C ASN A 105 -20.08 8.26 6.05
N LEU A 106 -19.84 7.00 6.43
CA LEU A 106 -20.71 6.26 7.37
C LEU A 106 -20.72 6.86 8.80
N SER A 107 -19.76 7.73 9.15
CA SER A 107 -19.74 8.49 10.40
C SER A 107 -20.59 9.78 10.36
N GLY A 108 -20.98 10.22 9.16
CA GLY A 108 -21.66 11.50 8.92
C GLY A 108 -20.81 12.47 8.10
N THR A 109 -21.16 13.76 8.17
CA THR A 109 -20.50 14.83 7.40
C THR A 109 -19.47 15.57 8.25
N LYS A 110 -18.29 15.82 7.69
CA LYS A 110 -17.19 16.58 8.31
C LYS A 110 -16.62 17.61 7.35
N GLN A 111 -16.15 18.74 7.89
CA GLN A 111 -15.35 19.70 7.13
C GLN A 111 -13.87 19.38 7.29
N ILE A 112 -13.14 19.37 6.18
CA ILE A 112 -11.70 19.09 6.13
C ILE A 112 -10.98 20.26 5.43
N THR A 113 -9.83 20.64 5.96
CA THR A 113 -8.91 21.55 5.27
C THR A 113 -7.78 20.73 4.66
N LEU A 114 -7.79 20.63 3.33
CA LEU A 114 -6.83 19.87 2.56
C LEU A 114 -5.61 20.73 2.21
N GLY A 115 -4.45 20.38 2.74
CA GLY A 115 -3.19 21.07 2.45
C GLY A 115 -2.53 20.64 1.13
N ARG A 116 -1.28 21.10 0.94
CA ARG A 116 -0.41 20.68 -0.17
C ARG A 116 0.95 20.27 0.37
N ASP A 117 1.49 19.20 -0.20
CA ASP A 117 2.89 18.80 -0.06
C ASP A 117 3.64 19.30 -1.29
N CYS A 118 4.31 20.45 -1.15
CA CYS A 118 5.02 21.12 -2.24
C CYS A 118 6.52 20.90 -2.11
N GLN A 119 7.09 20.20 -3.08
CA GLN A 119 8.50 19.84 -3.10
C GLN A 119 9.16 20.32 -4.40
N SER A 120 10.41 20.75 -4.33
CA SER A 120 11.18 21.07 -5.53
C SER A 120 11.28 19.83 -6.43
N ARG A 121 11.20 19.99 -7.75
CA ARG A 121 11.44 18.87 -8.69
C ARG A 121 12.87 18.34 -8.66
N TYR A 122 13.78 19.09 -8.04
CA TYR A 122 15.20 18.77 -7.92
C TYR A 122 15.57 18.09 -6.60
N ILE A 123 14.60 17.69 -5.77
CA ILE A 123 14.88 17.01 -4.50
C ILE A 123 14.39 15.56 -4.50
N LEU A 124 15.13 14.70 -3.81
CA LEU A 124 14.82 13.30 -3.61
C LEU A 124 14.65 13.02 -2.11
N SER A 125 13.49 12.48 -1.75
CA SER A 125 13.21 11.99 -0.40
C SER A 125 13.83 10.61 -0.16
N GLU A 126 14.06 10.27 1.12
CA GLU A 126 14.39 8.91 1.55
C GLU A 126 13.37 7.87 1.07
N ARG A 127 12.08 8.24 1.00
CA ARG A 127 11.02 7.40 0.41
C ARG A 127 11.34 7.01 -1.03
N GLN A 128 11.75 7.96 -1.85
CA GLN A 128 12.11 7.73 -3.25
C GLN A 128 13.40 6.92 -3.36
N LEU A 129 14.42 7.25 -2.57
CA LEU A 129 15.67 6.49 -2.54
C LEU A 129 15.44 5.02 -2.13
N ALA A 130 14.59 4.77 -1.14
CA ALA A 130 14.23 3.40 -0.74
C ALA A 130 13.57 2.62 -1.90
N ARG A 131 12.78 3.29 -2.76
CA ARG A 131 12.24 2.69 -3.99
C ARG A 131 13.31 2.44 -5.05
N SER A 132 14.23 3.37 -5.24
CA SER A 132 15.35 3.22 -6.18
C SER A 132 16.28 2.06 -5.80
N PHE A 133 16.48 1.84 -4.49
CA PHE A 133 17.32 0.78 -3.92
C PHE A 133 16.52 -0.43 -3.42
N SER A 134 15.31 -0.67 -3.93
CA SER A 134 14.39 -1.72 -3.45
C SER A 134 14.95 -3.14 -3.45
N PHE A 135 15.92 -3.48 -4.30
CA PHE A 135 16.57 -4.80 -4.29
C PHE A 135 17.47 -5.02 -3.08
N TYR A 136 17.82 -3.99 -2.29
CA TYR A 136 18.36 -4.24 -0.95
C TYR A 136 17.32 -4.94 -0.06
N SER A 137 16.03 -4.62 -0.20
CA SER A 137 14.94 -5.32 0.47
C SER A 137 13.60 -5.28 -0.30
N LEU A 138 13.37 -6.29 -1.15
CA LEU A 138 12.09 -6.42 -1.89
C LEU A 138 10.91 -6.75 -0.97
N GLN A 139 11.18 -7.27 0.24
CA GLN A 139 10.15 -7.54 1.24
C GLN A 139 9.67 -6.26 1.95
N ASP A 140 10.47 -5.19 1.93
CA ASP A 140 10.13 -3.90 2.54
C ASP A 140 9.68 -2.88 1.50
N VAL A 141 10.19 -2.98 0.27
CA VAL A 141 9.81 -2.11 -0.84
C VAL A 141 9.49 -2.95 -2.06
N SER A 142 8.20 -3.11 -2.34
CA SER A 142 7.69 -3.78 -3.53
C SER A 142 6.30 -3.28 -3.88
N ASP A 143 5.92 -3.45 -5.14
CA ASP A 143 4.60 -3.11 -5.67
C ASP A 143 4.09 -4.34 -6.41
N ARG A 144 2.92 -4.85 -6.03
CA ARG A 144 2.42 -6.15 -6.48
C ARG A 144 0.92 -6.06 -6.75
N ARG A 145 0.43 -6.91 -7.65
CA ARG A 145 -1.00 -7.10 -7.89
C ARG A 145 -1.42 -8.52 -7.57
N ILE A 146 -2.59 -8.66 -6.98
CA ILE A 146 -3.30 -9.95 -6.87
C ILE A 146 -4.73 -9.77 -7.35
N VAL A 147 -5.25 -10.81 -7.99
CA VAL A 147 -6.66 -10.92 -8.34
C VAL A 147 -7.29 -11.90 -7.36
N ARG A 148 -8.47 -11.56 -6.83
CA ARG A 148 -9.20 -12.43 -5.91
C ARG A 148 -10.54 -12.84 -6.51
N PRO A 149 -10.99 -14.09 -6.35
CA PRO A 149 -12.23 -14.59 -6.97
C PRO A 149 -13.49 -14.13 -6.21
N TYR A 150 -13.55 -12.84 -5.88
CA TYR A 150 -14.66 -12.26 -5.13
C TYR A 150 -15.81 -11.93 -6.06
N LYS A 151 -17.04 -12.16 -5.59
CA LYS A 151 -18.29 -11.82 -6.24
C LYS A 151 -19.12 -10.94 -5.31
N VAL A 152 -19.37 -9.70 -5.72
CA VAL A 152 -20.13 -8.70 -4.98
C VAL A 152 -21.53 -8.56 -5.57
N LYS A 153 -22.54 -8.76 -4.73
CA LYS A 153 -23.97 -8.61 -5.06
C LYS A 153 -24.58 -7.50 -4.23
N THR A 154 -25.46 -6.72 -4.85
CA THR A 154 -26.26 -5.70 -4.17
C THR A 154 -27.71 -5.70 -4.62
N SER A 155 -28.60 -5.30 -3.70
CA SER A 155 -29.98 -5.00 -4.03
C SER A 155 -30.09 -3.66 -4.76
N THR A 156 -30.95 -3.56 -5.77
CA THR A 156 -31.21 -2.29 -6.49
C THR A 156 -31.79 -1.19 -5.60
N LYS A 157 -32.42 -1.57 -4.48
CA LYS A 157 -32.98 -0.63 -3.49
C LYS A 157 -32.02 -0.29 -2.36
N ALA A 158 -30.76 -0.74 -2.42
CA ALA A 158 -29.79 -0.47 -1.37
C ALA A 158 -29.44 1.03 -1.33
N ASP A 159 -29.49 1.62 -0.14
CA ASP A 159 -28.94 2.94 0.14
C ASP A 159 -28.04 2.81 1.36
N PHE A 160 -26.74 3.07 1.17
CA PHE A 160 -25.75 2.94 2.23
C PHE A 160 -25.53 4.26 2.99
N THR A 161 -26.05 5.38 2.48
CA THR A 161 -25.72 6.74 2.98
C THR A 161 -26.11 6.98 4.44
N ASN A 162 -27.15 6.29 4.92
CA ASN A 162 -27.73 6.49 6.24
C ASN A 162 -27.47 5.35 7.24
N LEU A 163 -26.54 4.44 6.92
CA LEU A 163 -26.15 3.37 7.85
C LEU A 163 -25.19 3.93 8.91
N ARG A 164 -25.54 3.78 10.18
CA ARG A 164 -24.80 4.28 11.33
C ARG A 164 -24.48 3.20 12.34
N THR A 165 -25.31 2.16 12.43
CA THR A 165 -25.15 1.11 13.44
C THR A 165 -25.19 -0.29 12.86
N TYR A 166 -24.51 -1.21 13.51
CA TYR A 166 -24.51 -2.62 13.12
C TYR A 166 -24.60 -3.55 14.34
N SER A 167 -25.01 -4.78 14.10
CA SER A 167 -24.89 -5.91 15.02
C SER A 167 -24.45 -7.15 14.24
N PHE A 168 -24.19 -8.23 14.95
CA PHE A 168 -23.91 -9.54 14.35
C PHE A 168 -25.11 -10.47 14.51
N ALA A 169 -25.31 -11.37 13.55
CA ALA A 169 -26.25 -12.47 13.69
C ALA A 169 -25.77 -13.42 14.79
N ALA A 170 -26.71 -14.14 15.42
CA ALA A 170 -26.39 -15.08 16.48
C ALA A 170 -25.61 -16.29 15.94
N SER A 171 -24.54 -16.65 16.63
CA SER A 171 -23.79 -17.88 16.37
C SER A 171 -24.42 -19.08 17.08
N SER A 172 -24.24 -20.26 16.50
CA SER A 172 -24.45 -21.56 17.12
C SER A 172 -23.11 -22.14 17.65
N PRO A 173 -23.14 -23.14 18.54
CA PRO A 173 -21.91 -23.80 19.00
C PRO A 173 -21.05 -24.39 17.88
N ASP A 174 -21.67 -24.80 16.76
CA ASP A 174 -20.99 -25.45 15.65
C ASP A 174 -20.25 -24.45 14.73
N ASN A 175 -20.61 -23.16 14.76
CA ASN A 175 -20.05 -22.13 13.89
C ASN A 175 -19.32 -20.99 14.63
N GLU A 176 -19.32 -21.00 15.96
CA GLU A 176 -18.85 -19.89 16.78
C GLU A 176 -17.42 -19.44 16.43
N GLU A 177 -16.49 -20.37 16.18
CA GLU A 177 -15.09 -20.03 15.89
C GLU A 177 -14.93 -19.19 14.62
N ILE A 178 -15.59 -19.60 13.53
CA ILE A 178 -15.52 -18.90 12.24
C ILE A 178 -16.31 -17.61 12.27
N ASP A 179 -17.49 -17.60 12.91
CA ASP A 179 -18.29 -16.39 13.10
C ASP A 179 -17.46 -15.34 13.87
N ILE A 180 -16.79 -15.71 14.97
CA ILE A 180 -15.90 -14.81 15.71
C ILE A 180 -14.80 -14.25 14.80
N ALA A 181 -14.17 -15.08 13.97
CA ALA A 181 -13.10 -14.64 13.08
C ALA A 181 -13.61 -13.64 12.03
N VAL A 182 -14.77 -13.90 11.42
CA VAL A 182 -15.39 -13.01 10.42
C VAL A 182 -15.89 -11.72 11.07
N TYR A 183 -16.69 -11.83 12.12
CA TYR A 183 -17.31 -10.70 12.81
C TYR A 183 -16.27 -9.74 13.39
N LYS A 184 -15.15 -10.26 13.90
CA LYS A 184 -14.04 -9.42 14.36
C LYS A 184 -13.47 -8.55 13.23
N GLU A 185 -13.22 -9.11 12.06
CA GLU A 185 -12.65 -8.34 10.93
C GLU A 185 -13.68 -7.41 10.29
N VAL A 186 -14.94 -7.83 10.16
CA VAL A 186 -16.03 -6.95 9.69
C VAL A 186 -16.27 -5.80 10.66
N GLY A 187 -16.37 -6.09 11.96
CA GLY A 187 -16.57 -5.08 13.01
C GLY A 187 -15.44 -4.05 13.04
N LYS A 188 -14.19 -4.50 12.91
CA LYS A 188 -13.02 -3.61 12.78
C LYS A 188 -13.15 -2.70 11.56
N TYR A 189 -13.59 -3.22 10.41
CA TYR A 189 -13.80 -2.43 9.20
C TYR A 189 -14.92 -1.39 9.38
N LEU A 190 -16.11 -1.82 9.81
CA LEU A 190 -17.27 -0.95 9.98
C LEU A 190 -17.03 0.13 11.04
N SER A 191 -16.38 -0.22 12.15
CA SER A 191 -15.95 0.74 13.17
C SER A 191 -14.94 1.76 12.63
N ALA A 192 -13.98 1.34 11.80
CA ALA A 192 -13.01 2.25 11.17
C ALA A 192 -13.66 3.23 10.17
N MET A 193 -14.79 2.82 9.58
CA MET A 193 -15.67 3.65 8.76
C MET A 193 -16.61 4.54 9.59
N GLY A 194 -16.64 4.35 10.91
CA GLY A 194 -17.36 5.18 11.88
C GLY A 194 -18.78 4.73 12.21
N MET A 195 -19.16 3.52 11.83
CA MET A 195 -20.37 2.89 12.35
C MET A 195 -20.17 2.44 13.80
N LYS A 196 -21.28 2.31 14.55
CA LYS A 196 -21.26 1.88 15.96
C LYS A 196 -21.97 0.55 16.13
N GLU A 197 -21.37 -0.36 16.88
CA GLU A 197 -22.03 -1.61 17.26
C GLU A 197 -23.16 -1.35 18.27
N THR A 198 -24.32 -1.99 18.08
CA THR A 198 -25.45 -1.96 19.02
C THR A 198 -26.31 -3.20 18.87
N LEU A 199 -26.77 -3.76 19.99
CA LEU A 199 -27.81 -4.80 19.98
C LEU A 199 -29.22 -4.20 19.89
N ASN A 200 -29.37 -2.93 20.21
CA ASN A 200 -30.65 -2.23 20.23
C ASN A 200 -30.92 -1.59 18.86
N ASN A 201 -31.84 -2.18 18.08
CA ASN A 201 -32.32 -1.67 16.79
C ASN A 201 -31.20 -1.22 15.82
N PRO A 202 -30.27 -2.13 15.45
CA PRO A 202 -29.19 -1.81 14.51
C PRO A 202 -29.75 -1.40 13.13
N ASP A 203 -28.96 -0.70 12.31
CA ASP A 203 -29.29 -0.49 10.90
C ASP A 203 -28.97 -1.75 10.07
N VAL A 204 -27.86 -2.40 10.42
CA VAL A 204 -27.29 -3.53 9.69
C VAL A 204 -27.10 -4.73 10.61
N ILE A 205 -27.55 -5.90 10.17
CA ILE A 205 -27.13 -7.18 10.76
C ILE A 205 -26.06 -7.77 9.84
N VAL A 206 -24.89 -8.05 10.38
CA VAL A 206 -23.80 -8.75 9.71
C VAL A 206 -23.99 -10.24 9.91
N ASP A 207 -23.89 -11.00 8.83
CA ASP A 207 -24.04 -12.44 8.82
C ASP A 207 -23.01 -13.06 7.85
N CYS A 208 -22.69 -14.34 8.01
CA CYS A 208 -21.77 -15.05 7.12
C CYS A 208 -22.20 -16.48 6.82
N TYR A 209 -21.67 -17.01 5.72
CA TYR A 209 -21.83 -18.41 5.34
C TYR A 209 -20.53 -18.92 4.73
N TYR A 210 -20.28 -20.21 4.79
CA TYR A 210 -19.01 -20.77 4.38
C TYR A 210 -19.13 -22.27 4.07
N LEU A 211 -18.11 -22.78 3.38
CA LEU A 211 -17.96 -24.19 3.03
C LEU A 211 -16.47 -24.53 3.03
N PHE A 212 -16.14 -25.71 3.54
CA PHE A 212 -14.85 -26.35 3.29
C PHE A 212 -15.13 -27.83 2.99
N ASP A 213 -14.65 -28.32 1.85
CA ASP A 213 -14.86 -29.72 1.47
C ASP A 213 -13.68 -30.26 0.65
N ASN A 214 -13.56 -31.58 0.65
CA ASN A 214 -12.74 -32.28 -0.32
C ASN A 214 -13.37 -32.13 -1.71
N ASN A 215 -12.54 -31.82 -2.71
CA ASN A 215 -13.00 -31.69 -4.07
C ASN A 215 -13.15 -33.08 -4.72
N LYS A 216 -14.40 -33.49 -4.98
CA LYS A 216 -14.70 -34.78 -5.61
C LYS A 216 -14.23 -34.87 -7.07
N LEU A 217 -13.96 -33.74 -7.72
CA LEU A 217 -13.45 -33.68 -9.08
C LEU A 217 -11.92 -33.75 -9.15
N PHE A 218 -11.23 -33.73 -8.01
CA PHE A 218 -9.77 -33.82 -7.98
C PHE A 218 -9.28 -35.15 -8.55
N THR A 219 -8.35 -35.07 -9.48
CA THR A 219 -7.74 -36.25 -10.12
C THR A 219 -6.26 -36.36 -9.74
N SER A 220 -5.49 -35.33 -10.01
CA SER A 220 -4.08 -35.23 -9.64
C SER A 220 -3.63 -33.77 -9.67
N PHE A 221 -2.47 -33.48 -9.09
CA PHE A 221 -1.85 -32.18 -9.27
C PHE A 221 -1.31 -32.01 -10.70
N ASN A 222 -1.47 -30.82 -11.25
CA ASN A 222 -0.71 -30.42 -12.43
C ASN A 222 0.74 -30.12 -12.01
N SER A 223 1.69 -30.92 -12.49
CA SER A 223 3.12 -30.81 -12.16
C SER A 223 3.76 -29.46 -12.49
N SER A 224 3.13 -28.65 -13.35
CA SER A 224 3.64 -27.34 -13.78
C SER A 224 2.94 -26.16 -13.09
N ALA A 225 1.87 -26.40 -12.32
CA ALA A 225 1.11 -25.34 -11.66
C ALA A 225 1.62 -25.09 -10.23
N PRO A 226 1.65 -23.84 -9.74
CA PRO A 226 1.96 -23.56 -8.34
C PRO A 226 0.87 -24.15 -7.43
N HIS A 227 1.28 -24.80 -6.35
CA HIS A 227 0.35 -25.30 -5.33
C HIS A 227 -0.05 -24.21 -4.32
N ASN A 228 0.81 -23.21 -4.14
CA ASN A 228 0.56 -22.06 -3.27
C ASN A 228 0.54 -20.79 -4.11
N SER A 229 -0.07 -19.74 -3.56
CA SER A 229 -0.04 -18.42 -4.16
C SER A 229 0.20 -17.35 -3.12
N TRP A 230 0.64 -16.20 -3.63
CA TRP A 230 0.90 -15.03 -2.83
C TRP A 230 -0.38 -14.33 -2.43
N GLN A 231 -0.56 -14.17 -1.13
CA GLN A 231 -1.70 -13.50 -0.53
C GLN A 231 -1.23 -12.37 0.37
N TYR A 232 -2.11 -11.41 0.62
CA TYR A 232 -1.86 -10.36 1.58
C TYR A 232 -2.24 -10.83 2.98
N SER A 233 -1.39 -10.53 3.95
CA SER A 233 -1.73 -10.61 5.36
C SER A 233 -2.09 -9.21 5.87
N PRO A 234 -3.38 -8.89 6.10
CA PRO A 234 -3.78 -7.61 6.70
C PRO A 234 -3.21 -7.41 8.10
N ARG A 235 -3.00 -8.50 8.85
CA ARG A 235 -2.40 -8.49 10.19
C ARG A 235 -0.94 -8.07 10.14
N ASP A 236 -0.16 -8.72 9.28
CA ASP A 236 1.30 -8.49 9.21
C ASP A 236 1.69 -7.36 8.26
N LYS A 237 0.72 -6.86 7.47
CA LYS A 237 0.90 -5.88 6.40
C LYS A 237 2.01 -6.30 5.41
N LYS A 238 2.02 -7.56 5.01
CA LYS A 238 3.02 -8.15 4.09
C LYS A 238 2.39 -9.19 3.19
N MET A 239 3.12 -9.55 2.12
CA MET A 239 2.78 -10.71 1.30
C MET A 239 3.26 -12.00 1.96
N ILE A 240 2.42 -13.03 1.91
CA ILE A 240 2.70 -14.38 2.41
C ILE A 240 2.32 -15.42 1.36
N SER A 241 3.02 -16.55 1.37
CA SER A 241 2.73 -17.70 0.51
C SER A 241 1.87 -18.68 1.33
N ILE A 242 0.61 -18.90 0.90
CA ILE A 242 -0.34 -19.77 1.61
C ILE A 242 -0.99 -20.75 0.62
N PRO A 243 -1.61 -21.87 1.07
CA PRO A 243 -2.05 -22.95 0.19
C PRO A 243 -3.34 -22.63 -0.58
N ILE A 244 -3.59 -21.36 -0.89
CA ILE A 244 -4.59 -20.93 -1.88
C ILE A 244 -3.96 -21.08 -3.26
N MET A 245 -4.61 -21.81 -4.15
CA MET A 245 -4.13 -22.00 -5.52
C MET A 245 -4.34 -20.74 -6.37
N PRO A 246 -3.52 -20.50 -7.40
CA PRO A 246 -3.64 -19.31 -8.25
C PRO A 246 -5.03 -19.13 -8.90
N ALA A 247 -5.41 -17.87 -9.13
CA ALA A 247 -6.62 -17.56 -9.88
C ALA A 247 -6.58 -18.22 -11.28
N GLY A 248 -7.69 -18.84 -11.67
CA GLY A 248 -7.79 -19.59 -12.93
C GLY A 248 -7.36 -21.06 -12.84
N THR A 249 -6.96 -21.56 -11.67
CA THR A 249 -6.78 -23.00 -11.45
C THR A 249 -8.06 -23.76 -11.83
N GLN A 250 -7.89 -24.79 -12.64
CA GLN A 250 -9.00 -25.70 -12.97
C GLN A 250 -9.31 -26.59 -11.78
N GLU A 251 -10.60 -26.73 -11.48
CA GLU A 251 -11.12 -27.48 -10.33
C GLU A 251 -10.56 -28.90 -10.24
N ILE A 252 -10.40 -29.62 -11.36
CA ILE A 252 -9.87 -30.99 -11.39
C ILE A 252 -8.45 -31.16 -10.82
N ASN A 253 -7.71 -30.05 -10.68
CA ASN A 253 -6.33 -30.01 -10.20
C ASN A 253 -6.23 -29.55 -8.73
N ALA A 254 -7.36 -29.28 -8.06
CA ALA A 254 -7.41 -28.78 -6.71
C ALA A 254 -8.03 -29.80 -5.76
N PRO A 255 -7.32 -30.28 -4.72
CA PRO A 255 -7.85 -31.29 -3.80
C PRO A 255 -8.95 -30.78 -2.85
N TYR A 256 -9.02 -29.47 -2.60
CA TYR A 256 -10.03 -28.89 -1.69
C TYR A 256 -10.65 -27.63 -2.27
N VAL A 257 -11.90 -27.37 -1.86
CA VAL A 257 -12.63 -26.13 -2.16
C VAL A 257 -12.96 -25.43 -0.85
N ILE A 258 -12.80 -24.10 -0.83
CA ILE A 258 -13.20 -23.26 0.30
C ILE A 258 -14.05 -22.09 -0.20
N GLN A 259 -15.15 -21.83 0.51
CA GLN A 259 -16.06 -20.71 0.24
C GLN A 259 -16.26 -19.91 1.53
N LEU A 260 -16.30 -18.59 1.38
CA LEU A 260 -16.70 -17.68 2.45
C LEU A 260 -17.52 -16.54 1.86
N GLY A 261 -18.66 -16.25 2.46
CA GLY A 261 -19.46 -15.09 2.15
C GLY A 261 -19.76 -14.24 3.36
N VAL A 262 -19.70 -12.93 3.17
CA VAL A 262 -20.14 -11.91 4.14
C VAL A 262 -21.40 -11.27 3.59
N ARG A 263 -22.45 -11.22 4.41
CA ARG A 263 -23.74 -10.59 4.12
C ARG A 263 -23.95 -9.42 5.05
N LEU A 264 -24.35 -8.30 4.50
CA LEU A 264 -24.93 -7.20 5.25
C LEU A 264 -26.44 -7.24 5.00
N ILE A 265 -27.22 -7.20 6.07
CA ILE A 265 -28.67 -7.33 6.05
C ILE A 265 -29.28 -6.05 6.59
N ASN A 266 -30.27 -5.50 5.89
CA ASN A 266 -31.00 -4.33 6.39
C ASN A 266 -31.95 -4.74 7.52
N ALA A 267 -31.61 -4.37 8.76
CA ALA A 267 -32.38 -4.75 9.94
C ALA A 267 -33.74 -4.03 10.01
N ARG A 268 -33.88 -2.89 9.33
CA ARG A 268 -35.08 -2.04 9.35
C ARG A 268 -36.04 -2.29 8.18
N ASN A 269 -35.63 -3.06 7.18
CA ASN A 269 -36.40 -3.28 5.96
C ASN A 269 -36.46 -4.78 5.60
N ASN A 270 -37.37 -5.49 6.28
CA ASN A 270 -37.71 -6.90 6.01
C ASN A 270 -36.51 -7.87 5.97
N LEU A 271 -35.40 -7.56 6.65
CA LEU A 271 -34.20 -8.38 6.68
C LEU A 271 -33.65 -8.70 5.28
N GLN A 272 -33.79 -7.77 4.33
CA GLN A 272 -33.24 -7.96 2.99
C GLN A 272 -31.71 -7.88 3.01
N VAL A 273 -31.04 -8.86 2.40
CA VAL A 273 -29.62 -8.75 2.05
C VAL A 273 -29.46 -7.67 0.98
N PHE A 274 -28.81 -6.57 1.34
CA PHE A 274 -28.59 -5.42 0.45
C PHE A 274 -27.16 -5.31 -0.07
N TRP A 275 -26.20 -5.99 0.57
CA TRP A 275 -24.84 -6.17 0.11
C TRP A 275 -24.32 -7.55 0.53
N GLN A 276 -23.58 -8.19 -0.36
CA GLN A 276 -22.95 -9.48 -0.11
C GLN A 276 -21.66 -9.57 -0.93
N CYS A 277 -20.61 -10.10 -0.33
CA CYS A 277 -19.38 -10.46 -1.02
C CYS A 277 -19.07 -11.93 -0.73
N GLU A 278 -18.78 -12.70 -1.77
CA GLU A 278 -18.46 -14.13 -1.70
C GLU A 278 -17.10 -14.39 -2.33
N SER A 279 -16.27 -15.21 -1.68
CA SER A 279 -15.05 -15.77 -2.25
C SER A 279 -15.19 -17.26 -2.45
N ASN A 280 -14.65 -17.77 -3.56
CA ASN A 280 -14.54 -19.20 -3.85
C ASN A 280 -13.10 -19.49 -4.29
N ASP A 281 -12.34 -20.19 -3.46
CA ASP A 281 -10.94 -20.55 -3.76
C ASP A 281 -10.74 -22.07 -3.77
N PHE A 282 -9.68 -22.46 -4.47
CA PHE A 282 -9.13 -23.80 -4.47
C PHE A 282 -7.92 -23.87 -3.55
N LEU A 283 -7.76 -24.96 -2.80
CA LEU A 283 -6.62 -25.15 -1.91
C LEU A 283 -5.81 -26.39 -2.27
N SER A 284 -4.50 -26.31 -2.10
CA SER A 284 -3.58 -27.44 -2.31
C SER A 284 -3.42 -28.32 -1.07
N THR A 285 -3.55 -27.72 0.11
CA THR A 285 -3.63 -28.41 1.40
C THR A 285 -4.75 -27.77 2.24
N PRO A 286 -5.29 -28.47 3.25
CA PRO A 286 -6.30 -27.88 4.12
C PRO A 286 -5.85 -26.56 4.75
N LEU A 287 -6.78 -25.60 4.83
CA LEU A 287 -6.61 -24.30 5.49
C LEU A 287 -7.84 -24.07 6.36
N GLU A 288 -7.64 -23.71 7.63
CA GLU A 288 -8.74 -23.45 8.55
C GLU A 288 -9.59 -22.25 8.07
N LEU A 289 -10.91 -22.40 8.13
CA LEU A 289 -11.85 -21.35 7.73
C LEU A 289 -11.60 -20.02 8.47
N ALA A 290 -11.32 -20.09 9.78
CA ALA A 290 -11.05 -18.91 10.59
C ALA A 290 -9.78 -18.17 10.13
N GLU A 291 -8.76 -18.93 9.69
CA GLU A 291 -7.53 -18.37 9.14
C GLU A 291 -7.74 -17.80 7.73
N TYR A 292 -8.49 -18.50 6.88
CA TYR A 292 -8.89 -18.00 5.57
C TYR A 292 -9.70 -16.70 5.67
N ALA A 293 -10.61 -16.59 6.63
CA ALA A 293 -11.39 -15.38 6.89
C ALA A 293 -10.50 -14.19 7.25
N ARG A 294 -9.47 -14.38 8.08
CA ARG A 294 -8.53 -13.30 8.48
C ARG A 294 -7.77 -12.70 7.29
N TYR A 295 -7.54 -13.47 6.22
CA TYR A 295 -6.92 -12.98 4.99
C TYR A 295 -7.92 -12.32 4.05
N ASN A 296 -9.12 -12.88 3.93
CA ASN A 296 -10.07 -12.49 2.89
C ASN A 296 -11.05 -11.42 3.33
N VAL A 297 -11.61 -11.49 4.54
CA VAL A 297 -12.66 -10.56 4.99
C VAL A 297 -12.23 -9.10 4.89
N PRO A 298 -11.01 -8.70 5.33
CA PRO A 298 -10.58 -7.31 5.19
C PRO A 298 -10.54 -6.83 3.74
N LEU A 299 -10.19 -7.70 2.78
CA LEU A 299 -10.16 -7.37 1.35
C LEU A 299 -11.57 -7.37 0.73
N MET A 300 -12.41 -8.33 1.10
CA MET A 300 -13.82 -8.39 0.69
C MET A 300 -14.59 -7.13 1.08
N MET A 301 -14.32 -6.62 2.29
CA MET A 301 -14.97 -5.42 2.82
C MET A 301 -14.55 -4.13 2.10
N MET A 302 -13.42 -4.10 1.36
CA MET A 302 -12.98 -2.90 0.64
C MET A 302 -13.96 -2.46 -0.47
N GLU A 303 -14.84 -3.35 -0.93
CA GLU A 303 -15.91 -3.03 -1.89
C GLU A 303 -17.16 -2.43 -1.23
N PHE A 304 -17.21 -2.35 0.11
CA PHE A 304 -18.30 -1.71 0.86
C PHE A 304 -17.84 -0.38 1.48
N PRO A 305 -18.62 0.71 1.43
CA PRO A 305 -19.92 0.86 0.74
C PRO A 305 -19.77 1.17 -0.76
N PHE A 306 -18.55 1.44 -1.22
CA PHE A 306 -18.31 1.88 -2.59
C PHE A 306 -17.82 0.74 -3.49
N ILE A 307 -18.78 0.14 -4.19
CA ILE A 307 -18.52 -1.01 -5.06
C ILE A 307 -17.95 -0.51 -6.38
N ARG A 308 -16.75 -0.97 -6.70
CA ARG A 308 -16.02 -0.69 -7.94
C ARG A 308 -15.98 -1.92 -8.83
N TYR A 309 -15.87 -3.10 -8.25
CA TYR A 309 -15.79 -4.36 -8.98
C TYR A 309 -16.81 -5.37 -8.46
N ARG A 310 -17.66 -5.87 -9.35
CA ARG A 310 -18.63 -6.92 -9.00
C ARG A 310 -18.02 -8.31 -9.01
N GLU A 311 -16.99 -8.54 -9.81
CA GLU A 311 -16.31 -9.83 -9.88
C GLU A 311 -14.81 -9.62 -10.06
N ASN A 312 -14.04 -10.54 -9.48
CA ASN A 312 -12.60 -10.64 -9.67
C ASN A 312 -11.80 -9.32 -9.44
N PRO A 313 -12.02 -8.61 -8.32
CA PRO A 313 -11.29 -7.36 -8.04
C PRO A 313 -9.77 -7.58 -8.06
N THR A 314 -9.07 -6.60 -8.60
CA THR A 314 -7.61 -6.51 -8.53
C THR A 314 -7.23 -5.64 -7.35
N PHE A 315 -6.34 -6.15 -6.51
CA PHE A 315 -5.75 -5.39 -5.41
C PHE A 315 -4.30 -5.08 -5.75
N ARG A 316 -3.93 -3.81 -5.62
CA ARG A 316 -2.55 -3.35 -5.67
C ARG A 316 -2.01 -3.22 -4.26
N LEU A 317 -0.87 -3.85 -4.01
CA LEU A 317 -0.22 -3.94 -2.72
C LEU A 317 1.14 -3.29 -2.81
N ARG A 318 1.29 -2.19 -2.08
CA ARG A 318 2.53 -1.44 -2.02
C ARG A 318 3.14 -1.65 -0.65
N SER A 319 4.26 -2.35 -0.59
CA SER A 319 5.11 -2.35 0.60
C SER A 319 6.05 -1.15 0.52
N GLN A 320 6.12 -0.35 1.57
CA GLN A 320 7.03 0.78 1.67
C GLN A 320 7.49 0.94 3.12
N ARG A 321 8.58 0.26 3.46
CA ARG A 321 9.21 0.32 4.79
C ARG A 321 10.66 0.75 4.66
N TYR A 322 11.04 1.78 5.40
CA TYR A 322 12.39 2.33 5.35
C TYR A 322 12.70 3.07 6.66
N PHE A 323 13.97 3.17 6.98
CA PHE A 323 14.45 4.11 8.00
C PHE A 323 14.34 5.52 7.46
N TYR A 324 13.71 6.37 8.25
CA TYR A 324 13.50 7.78 7.97
C TYR A 324 14.31 8.61 8.95
N THR A 325 15.16 9.48 8.41
CA THR A 325 15.87 10.52 9.14
C THR A 325 15.23 11.88 8.93
N GLY A 326 14.51 12.10 7.81
CA GLY A 326 13.96 13.41 7.42
C GLY A 326 14.80 14.19 6.44
N LEU A 327 15.81 13.56 5.83
CA LEU A 327 16.65 14.18 4.82
C LEU A 327 16.02 14.15 3.43
N TYR A 328 16.25 15.23 2.69
CA TYR A 328 16.08 15.29 1.24
C TYR A 328 17.43 15.60 0.61
N TYR A 329 17.68 14.99 -0.55
CA TYR A 329 18.94 15.09 -1.29
C TYR A 329 18.73 15.85 -2.58
N GLN A 330 19.72 16.60 -3.05
CA GLN A 330 19.66 17.19 -4.38
C GLN A 330 19.74 16.09 -5.44
N ALA A 331 18.83 16.09 -6.41
CA ALA A 331 18.73 15.04 -7.42
C ALA A 331 19.95 14.98 -8.35
N ASN A 332 20.63 16.12 -8.55
CA ASN A 332 21.85 16.25 -9.34
C ASN A 332 23.14 16.15 -8.51
N ASP A 333 23.05 16.17 -7.17
CA ASP A 333 24.17 16.01 -6.25
C ASP A 333 23.69 15.28 -4.99
N LEU A 334 23.75 13.95 -5.02
CA LEU A 334 23.27 13.09 -3.93
C LEU A 334 24.09 13.21 -2.64
N SER A 335 25.21 13.93 -2.64
CA SER A 335 25.96 14.26 -1.43
C SER A 335 25.47 15.53 -0.74
N LEU A 336 24.60 16.31 -1.38
CA LEU A 336 24.13 17.59 -0.85
C LEU A 336 22.73 17.46 -0.23
N VAL A 337 22.61 17.84 1.05
CA VAL A 337 21.32 17.92 1.74
C VAL A 337 20.53 19.10 1.18
N ALA A 338 19.42 18.80 0.51
CA ALA A 338 18.55 19.81 -0.08
C ALA A 338 17.60 20.44 0.94
N ALA A 339 17.06 19.62 1.82
CA ALA A 339 16.12 20.03 2.87
C ALA A 339 16.15 19.02 4.02
N VAL A 340 15.66 19.46 5.18
CA VAL A 340 15.48 18.63 6.37
C VAL A 340 14.07 18.88 6.87
N ASP A 341 13.29 17.81 7.03
CA ASP A 341 11.94 17.91 7.59
C ASP A 341 12.03 18.49 9.02
N PRO A 342 11.17 19.46 9.39
CA PRO A 342 11.05 19.93 10.76
C PRO A 342 10.75 18.78 11.73
N ASP A 343 11.31 18.86 12.94
CA ASP A 343 11.13 17.87 14.03
C ASP A 343 11.56 16.42 13.73
N SER A 344 12.17 16.19 12.56
CA SER A 344 12.71 14.90 12.14
C SER A 344 13.95 14.49 12.95
N PRO A 345 14.33 13.20 12.94
CA PRO A 345 15.57 12.77 13.58
C PRO A 345 16.82 13.53 13.13
N ALA A 346 16.93 13.84 11.83
CA ALA A 346 18.05 14.59 11.27
C ALA A 346 18.07 16.03 11.80
N ALA A 347 16.93 16.72 11.83
CA ALA A 347 16.82 18.07 12.38
C ALA A 347 17.23 18.10 13.86
N LYS A 348 16.75 17.15 14.67
CA LYS A 348 17.09 17.02 16.09
C LYS A 348 18.58 16.74 16.33
N ALA A 349 19.21 16.01 15.42
CA ALA A 349 20.65 15.74 15.45
C ALA A 349 21.51 16.92 14.94
N GLY A 350 20.90 17.95 14.36
CA GLY A 350 21.59 19.15 13.90
C GLY A 350 22.05 19.13 12.44
N LEU A 351 21.54 18.19 11.62
CA LEU A 351 21.69 18.24 10.16
C LEU A 351 20.83 19.39 9.59
N LYS A 352 21.37 20.07 8.58
CA LYS A 352 20.77 21.26 7.98
C LYS A 352 20.79 21.17 6.46
N ALA A 353 19.86 21.89 5.83
CA ALA A 353 19.92 22.13 4.38
C ALA A 353 21.26 22.82 4.04
N GLY A 354 21.89 22.39 2.95
CA GLY A 354 23.21 22.86 2.53
C GLY A 354 24.39 22.04 3.07
N ASP A 355 24.19 21.17 4.07
CA ASP A 355 25.25 20.26 4.52
C ASP A 355 25.69 19.35 3.36
N ARG A 356 27.01 19.24 3.15
CA ARG A 356 27.59 18.28 2.20
C ARG A 356 28.03 17.03 2.93
N ILE A 357 27.36 15.92 2.68
CA ILE A 357 27.68 14.61 3.25
C ILE A 357 28.95 14.07 2.59
N ILE A 358 29.96 13.82 3.39
CA ILE A 358 31.22 13.17 2.99
C ILE A 358 31.05 11.65 3.03
N SER A 359 30.43 11.13 4.09
CA SER A 359 30.19 9.70 4.25
C SER A 359 28.96 9.41 5.13
N ILE A 360 28.37 8.24 4.93
CA ILE A 360 27.31 7.70 5.77
C ILE A 360 27.80 6.35 6.29
N ASN A 361 27.92 6.22 7.62
CA ASN A 361 28.46 5.03 8.28
C ASN A 361 29.85 4.64 7.74
N GLY A 362 30.70 5.64 7.45
CA GLY A 362 32.03 5.45 6.87
C GLY A 362 32.05 5.08 5.38
N ILE A 363 30.89 4.94 4.73
CA ILE A 363 30.79 4.73 3.29
C ILE A 363 30.74 6.08 2.57
N PRO A 364 31.67 6.38 1.64
CA PRO A 364 31.68 7.65 0.92
C PRO A 364 30.35 7.95 0.23
N ALA A 365 29.85 9.17 0.44
CA ALA A 365 28.72 9.70 -0.31
C ALA A 365 29.22 10.31 -1.62
N LEU A 366 28.57 9.95 -2.73
CA LEU A 366 28.93 10.42 -4.07
C LEU A 366 27.93 11.48 -4.52
N SER A 367 28.40 12.45 -5.31
CA SER A 367 27.52 13.42 -5.94
C SER A 367 26.69 12.80 -7.08
N GLY A 368 27.33 12.00 -7.95
CA GLY A 368 26.72 11.48 -9.18
C GLY A 368 25.85 10.23 -8.96
N SER A 369 24.67 10.20 -9.58
CA SER A 369 23.74 9.06 -9.52
C SER A 369 24.18 7.86 -10.40
N GLU A 370 24.99 8.09 -11.43
CA GLU A 370 25.44 7.05 -12.37
C GLU A 370 26.36 6.01 -11.72
N GLU A 371 27.24 6.44 -10.81
CA GLU A 371 28.13 5.55 -10.08
C GLU A 371 27.33 4.66 -9.12
N TYR A 372 26.39 5.25 -8.37
CA TYR A 372 25.46 4.48 -7.54
C TYR A 372 24.66 3.47 -8.36
N SER A 373 24.12 3.89 -9.51
CA SER A 373 23.38 3.03 -10.44
C SER A 373 24.19 1.81 -10.86
N SER A 374 25.43 2.04 -11.29
CA SER A 374 26.31 1.00 -11.82
C SER A 374 26.70 0.01 -10.72
N ALA A 375 27.13 0.53 -9.56
CA ALA A 375 27.50 -0.28 -8.40
C ALA A 375 26.31 -1.11 -7.87
N TYR A 376 25.12 -0.53 -7.81
CA TYR A 376 23.90 -1.21 -7.39
C TYR A 376 23.48 -2.32 -8.36
N LYS A 377 23.52 -2.08 -9.67
CA LYS A 377 23.27 -3.13 -10.67
C LYS A 377 24.27 -4.28 -10.57
N GLU A 378 25.55 -3.96 -10.33
CA GLU A 378 26.56 -4.99 -10.11
C GLU A 378 26.28 -5.80 -8.84
N PHE A 379 25.92 -5.13 -7.74
CA PHE A 379 25.49 -5.79 -6.51
C PHE A 379 24.35 -6.77 -6.79
N ILE A 380 23.27 -6.32 -7.44
CA ILE A 380 22.13 -7.18 -7.80
C ILE A 380 22.61 -8.39 -8.59
N LYS A 381 23.34 -8.16 -9.70
CA LYS A 381 23.83 -9.23 -10.59
C LYS A 381 24.64 -10.29 -9.84
N LYS A 382 25.53 -9.87 -8.92
CA LYS A 382 26.41 -10.78 -8.18
C LYS A 382 25.72 -11.47 -7.01
N SER A 383 24.67 -10.87 -6.45
CA SER A 383 23.95 -11.35 -5.28
C SER A 383 22.72 -12.20 -5.61
N MET A 384 22.26 -12.23 -6.87
CA MET A 384 21.06 -13.01 -7.27
C MET A 384 21.06 -14.47 -6.79
N LYS A 385 22.23 -15.12 -6.73
CA LYS A 385 22.41 -16.49 -6.22
C LYS A 385 22.06 -16.69 -4.73
N TYR A 386 21.89 -15.62 -3.97
CA TYR A 386 21.53 -15.65 -2.55
C TYR A 386 20.03 -15.47 -2.30
N ARG A 387 19.24 -15.30 -3.37
CA ARG A 387 17.79 -15.24 -3.31
C ARG A 387 17.19 -16.63 -3.10
N THR A 388 15.96 -16.69 -2.57
CA THR A 388 15.20 -17.94 -2.54
C THR A 388 14.71 -18.30 -3.94
N GLU A 389 14.64 -19.60 -4.25
CA GLU A 389 14.00 -20.10 -5.47
C GLU A 389 12.50 -20.34 -5.29
N GLU A 390 12.04 -20.38 -4.03
CA GLU A 390 10.63 -20.32 -3.68
C GLU A 390 10.14 -18.88 -3.84
N ASP A 391 8.82 -18.67 -3.85
CA ASP A 391 8.28 -17.33 -3.64
C ASP A 391 8.74 -16.31 -4.72
N ILE A 392 8.83 -16.77 -5.96
CA ILE A 392 9.07 -15.89 -7.12
C ILE A 392 7.82 -15.06 -7.39
N PHE A 393 7.97 -13.78 -7.71
CA PHE A 393 6.86 -12.93 -8.12
C PHE A 393 7.24 -11.98 -9.26
N THR A 394 6.20 -11.44 -9.89
CA THR A 394 6.29 -10.33 -10.84
C THR A 394 5.76 -9.08 -10.15
N ASP A 395 6.50 -7.97 -10.23
CA ASP A 395 6.04 -6.71 -9.67
C ASP A 395 4.90 -6.08 -10.51
N ALA A 396 4.29 -5.02 -9.99
CA ALA A 396 3.22 -4.29 -10.69
C ALA A 396 3.67 -3.62 -12.00
N ASN A 397 4.97 -3.48 -12.26
CA ASN A 397 5.49 -2.93 -13.51
C ASN A 397 5.87 -4.02 -14.53
N GLY A 398 5.62 -5.30 -14.21
CA GLY A 398 5.94 -6.43 -15.08
C GLY A 398 7.36 -6.97 -14.93
N LEU A 399 8.12 -6.54 -13.91
CA LEU A 399 9.44 -7.09 -13.62
C LEU A 399 9.32 -8.50 -13.02
N ALA A 400 9.50 -9.50 -13.88
CA ALA A 400 9.48 -10.90 -13.49
C ALA A 400 10.76 -11.33 -12.74
N GLY A 401 10.68 -12.45 -12.01
CA GLY A 401 11.84 -13.05 -11.34
C GLY A 401 12.25 -12.36 -10.04
N CYS A 402 11.39 -11.50 -9.49
CA CYS A 402 11.59 -10.90 -8.18
C CYS A 402 11.54 -11.99 -7.11
N ARG A 403 12.51 -11.96 -6.20
CA ARG A 403 12.70 -12.99 -5.16
C ARG A 403 13.12 -12.34 -3.86
N TYR A 404 12.73 -12.89 -2.72
CA TYR A 404 13.29 -12.46 -1.44
C TYR A 404 14.68 -13.05 -1.20
N TRP A 405 15.39 -12.51 -0.22
CA TRP A 405 16.66 -13.09 0.22
C TRP A 405 16.42 -14.43 0.92
N SER A 406 17.25 -15.42 0.64
CA SER A 406 17.21 -16.68 1.39
C SER A 406 17.73 -16.46 2.81
N PRO A 407 16.97 -16.82 3.87
CA PRO A 407 17.42 -16.69 5.26
C PRO A 407 18.79 -17.30 5.55
N LYS A 408 19.11 -18.41 4.88
CA LYS A 408 20.40 -19.13 5.01
C LYS A 408 21.61 -18.31 4.54
N ASN A 409 21.40 -17.21 3.81
CA ASN A 409 22.46 -16.39 3.23
C ASN A 409 22.54 -14.98 3.84
N TYR A 410 21.76 -14.65 4.88
CA TYR A 410 21.68 -13.28 5.41
C TYR A 410 23.05 -12.68 5.77
N GLU A 411 23.90 -13.41 6.52
CA GLU A 411 25.26 -12.93 6.84
C GLU A 411 26.12 -12.68 5.59
N LYS A 412 26.04 -13.57 4.59
CA LYS A 412 26.81 -13.42 3.34
C LYS A 412 26.35 -12.19 2.56
N ILE A 413 25.06 -11.92 2.56
CA ILE A 413 24.48 -10.74 1.89
C ILE A 413 24.89 -9.47 2.62
N ALA A 414 24.82 -9.43 3.95
CA ALA A 414 25.22 -8.26 4.74
C ALA A 414 26.71 -7.93 4.51
N ARG A 415 27.61 -8.93 4.62
CA ARG A 415 29.04 -8.77 4.33
C ARG A 415 29.30 -8.34 2.89
N MET A 416 28.52 -8.85 1.92
CA MET A 416 28.65 -8.45 0.53
C MET A 416 28.21 -6.99 0.34
N MET A 417 27.08 -6.59 0.92
CA MET A 417 26.52 -5.25 0.79
C MET A 417 27.45 -4.19 1.41
N ALA A 418 28.12 -4.51 2.52
CA ALA A 418 29.08 -3.62 3.19
C ALA A 418 30.35 -3.31 2.37
N GLN A 419 30.60 -4.02 1.27
CA GLN A 419 31.82 -3.81 0.48
C GLN A 419 31.80 -2.44 -0.23
N PRO A 420 32.85 -1.59 -0.08
CA PRO A 420 32.88 -0.24 -0.65
C PRO A 420 32.68 -0.19 -2.16
N LYS A 421 33.03 -1.25 -2.90
CA LYS A 421 32.83 -1.33 -4.35
C LYS A 421 31.36 -1.24 -4.78
N TYR A 422 30.42 -1.62 -3.90
CA TYR A 422 28.98 -1.54 -4.18
C TYR A 422 28.36 -0.19 -3.77
N LYS A 423 29.17 0.74 -3.26
CA LYS A 423 28.75 2.10 -2.88
C LYS A 423 27.46 2.13 -2.03
N PRO A 424 27.35 1.34 -0.95
CA PRO A 424 26.10 1.12 -0.21
C PRO A 424 25.72 2.29 0.71
N ALA A 425 26.02 3.54 0.34
CA ALA A 425 25.80 4.70 1.21
C ALA A 425 24.34 4.81 1.64
N PHE A 426 23.39 4.51 0.74
CA PHE A 426 21.95 4.52 1.00
C PHE A 426 21.39 3.20 1.56
N ALA A 427 22.24 2.20 1.85
CA ALA A 427 21.78 0.96 2.49
C ALA A 427 21.24 1.21 3.91
N TYR A 428 21.60 2.34 4.55
CA TYR A 428 21.07 2.73 5.86
C TYR A 428 19.55 2.75 5.92
N LEU A 429 18.88 3.03 4.80
CA LEU A 429 17.41 3.01 4.65
C LEU A 429 16.80 1.66 5.03
N PHE A 430 17.60 0.58 5.06
CA PHE A 430 17.17 -0.78 5.38
C PHE A 430 17.95 -1.41 6.54
N PHE A 431 18.67 -0.63 7.36
CA PHE A 431 19.50 -1.17 8.47
C PHE A 431 18.71 -1.86 9.59
N PHE A 432 17.37 -1.77 9.59
CA PHE A 432 16.50 -2.61 10.42
C PHE A 432 16.42 -4.08 9.96
N ARG A 433 17.12 -4.45 8.88
CA ARG A 433 17.17 -5.81 8.34
C ARG A 433 18.56 -6.43 8.52
N SER A 434 18.59 -7.63 9.10
CA SER A 434 19.83 -8.36 9.40
C SER A 434 20.65 -8.74 8.17
N TYR A 435 20.03 -8.89 6.99
CA TYR A 435 20.75 -9.13 5.73
C TYR A 435 21.29 -7.87 5.05
N VAL A 436 20.99 -6.68 5.60
CA VAL A 436 21.57 -5.40 5.18
C VAL A 436 22.66 -4.99 6.17
N ASN A 437 22.39 -5.19 7.46
CA ASN A 437 23.29 -4.88 8.56
C ASN A 437 23.25 -6.00 9.61
N ASP A 438 24.35 -6.75 9.76
CA ASP A 438 24.48 -7.85 10.71
C ASP A 438 24.88 -7.40 12.13
N GLN A 439 25.32 -6.15 12.29
CA GLN A 439 25.79 -5.60 13.57
C GLN A 439 24.64 -5.10 14.47
N GLN A 440 23.39 -5.13 13.99
CA GLN A 440 22.20 -4.60 14.67
C GLN A 440 22.29 -3.10 15.06
N ILE A 441 23.28 -2.37 14.54
CA ILE A 441 23.44 -0.93 14.75
C ILE A 441 22.41 -0.18 13.92
N THR A 442 21.40 0.40 14.56
CA THR A 442 20.33 1.12 13.84
C THR A 442 20.62 2.60 13.66
N SER A 443 21.50 3.18 14.47
CA SER A 443 21.94 4.57 14.34
C SER A 443 22.80 4.76 13.10
N CYS A 444 22.74 5.96 12.51
CA CYS A 444 23.50 6.34 11.33
C CYS A 444 24.45 7.48 11.67
N VAL A 445 25.72 7.35 11.33
CA VAL A 445 26.72 8.42 11.45
C VAL A 445 26.86 9.12 10.11
N PHE A 446 26.46 10.38 10.04
CA PHE A 446 26.66 11.25 8.89
C PHE A 446 27.90 12.10 9.12
N GLN A 447 28.93 11.91 8.31
CA GLN A 447 30.04 12.86 8.25
C GLN A 447 29.69 13.95 7.24
N VAL A 448 29.63 15.19 7.69
CA VAL A 448 29.27 16.34 6.84
C VAL A 448 30.40 17.36 6.85
N GLN A 449 30.51 18.12 5.76
CA GLN A 449 31.36 19.31 5.69
C GLN A 449 30.50 20.55 5.85
N ARG A 450 30.80 21.36 6.87
CA ARG A 450 30.16 22.65 7.13
C ARG A 450 31.24 23.71 7.33
N ASP A 451 31.16 24.80 6.57
CA ASP A 451 32.16 25.89 6.62
C ASP A 451 33.62 25.41 6.45
N GLY A 452 33.82 24.34 5.68
CA GLY A 452 35.13 23.73 5.43
C GLY A 452 35.59 22.72 6.48
N MET A 453 34.92 22.60 7.63
CA MET A 453 35.27 21.66 8.70
C MET A 453 34.40 20.39 8.67
N PRO A 454 34.99 19.20 8.86
CA PRO A 454 34.22 17.96 8.97
C PRO A 454 33.57 17.82 10.36
N GLU A 455 32.29 17.52 10.39
CA GLU A 455 31.52 17.19 11.59
C GLU A 455 30.94 15.77 11.47
N SER A 456 30.90 15.02 12.57
CA SER A 456 30.24 13.71 12.63
C SER A 456 28.95 13.83 13.43
N ILE A 457 27.82 13.56 12.77
CA ILE A 457 26.49 13.70 13.35
C ILE A 457 25.85 12.31 13.45
N LEU A 458 25.54 11.88 14.68
CA LEU A 458 24.83 10.64 14.95
C LEU A 458 23.31 10.89 14.87
N VAL A 459 22.63 10.17 14.00
CA VAL A 459 21.19 10.24 13.81
C VAL A 459 20.56 8.89 14.16
N GLN A 460 19.55 8.89 15.01
CA GLN A 460 18.73 7.70 15.26
C GLN A 460 17.50 7.72 14.35
N PRO A 461 17.46 6.95 13.25
CA PRO A 461 16.31 6.93 12.36
C PRO A 461 15.08 6.31 13.05
N VAL A 462 13.90 6.63 12.51
CA VAL A 462 12.64 5.96 12.86
C VAL A 462 12.19 5.06 11.71
N LEU A 463 11.64 3.88 12.02
CA LEU A 463 11.07 3.00 11.01
C LEU A 463 9.73 3.57 10.54
N ARG A 464 9.65 4.03 9.28
CA ARG A 464 8.39 4.36 8.62
C ARG A 464 7.83 3.13 7.91
N ASN A 465 6.52 2.92 8.05
CA ASN A 465 5.76 1.91 7.33
C ASN A 465 4.58 2.58 6.62
N GLU A 466 4.78 2.88 5.34
CA GLU A 466 3.81 3.51 4.44
C GLU A 466 3.19 2.48 3.49
N SER A 467 3.17 1.22 3.91
CA SER A 467 2.58 0.14 3.12
C SER A 467 1.07 0.34 3.00
N SER A 468 0.52 0.07 1.81
CA SER A 468 -0.90 0.28 1.50
C SER A 468 -1.44 -0.83 0.61
N VAL A 469 -2.75 -1.02 0.67
CA VAL A 469 -3.52 -1.89 -0.23
C VAL A 469 -4.65 -1.08 -0.79
N THR A 470 -4.82 -1.13 -2.10
CA THR A 470 -5.86 -0.39 -2.83
C THR A 470 -6.54 -1.30 -3.83
N LEU A 471 -7.84 -1.10 -4.04
CA LEU A 471 -8.53 -1.65 -5.20
C LEU A 471 -8.05 -0.90 -6.45
N GLU A 472 -7.63 -1.63 -7.47
CA GLU A 472 -7.22 -1.04 -8.76
C GLU A 472 -8.34 -1.17 -9.77
#